data_AF-A0A8S2SX92-F1
#
_entry.id   AF-A0A8S2SX92-F1
#
_cell.length_a   1.000
_cell.length_b   1.000
_cell.length_c   1.000
_cell.angle_alpha   90.00
_cell.angle_beta   90.00
_cell.angle_gamma   90.00
#
_symmetry.space_group_name_H-M   'P 1'
#
loop_
_entity.id
_entity.type
_entity.pdbx_description
1 polymer ?
#
loop_
_entity_poly.entity_id
_entity_poly.type
_entity_poly.pdbx_seq_one_letter_code
_entity_poly.pdbx_strand_id
1 'polypeptide(L)'
;MRQQPNEDSAVAMNQIKELEEKMRKYSDGTDAFVKDLLADLTGQVQEALTNKDWFKKWGVHFLPSLTRAHLLQYCNNFKDPGVQHYGCGTLFSTIRDEMDTIFCSLPAPKPSQQTGATIDMTVFHNADGGCFHGGCLVRLMNGTTKLIKNVKPGDRMAPHGGMVNYVVKTKCQNKTAKMVIINNGLIITAWHPIRLDQQWIMPCSLVSGPTEISCEEVYNFALDQGHTVVVNDIECVTLGHGFKEDVVRHNYYGTQRVIDDLRQLDFEQNNSGIIEVTEEVLIRNKHSGLVTGLRLIDAQHQSQIIV
;
A
#
# COMPACT_ATOMS: atom_id res chain seq x y z
N MET A 1 -22.64 -18.36 23.09
CA MET A 1 -23.40 -19.32 22.25
C MET A 1 -22.99 -19.10 20.81
N ARG A 2 -22.19 -20.01 20.22
CA ARG A 2 -21.89 -19.98 18.78
C ARG A 2 -23.21 -20.29 18.06
N GLN A 3 -23.81 -19.29 17.41
CA GLN A 3 -25.01 -19.49 16.60
C GLN A 3 -24.65 -20.44 15.46
N GLN A 4 -25.43 -21.50 15.29
CA GLN A 4 -25.27 -22.41 14.16
C GLN A 4 -25.44 -21.64 12.83
N PRO A 5 -24.68 -22.00 11.78
CA PRO A 5 -24.91 -21.46 10.45
C PRO A 5 -26.35 -21.70 10.02
N ASN A 6 -26.98 -20.70 9.39
CA ASN A 6 -28.26 -20.88 8.71
C ASN A 6 -28.13 -22.02 7.68
N GLU A 7 -29.15 -22.87 7.52
CA GLU A 7 -29.12 -24.01 6.59
C GLU A 7 -28.63 -23.59 5.19
N ASP A 8 -29.04 -22.43 4.70
CA ASP A 8 -28.63 -21.89 3.39
C ASP A 8 -27.11 -21.64 3.25
N SER A 9 -26.46 -21.18 4.32
CA SER A 9 -25.01 -20.90 4.33
C SER A 9 -24.20 -22.19 4.38
N ALA A 10 -24.70 -23.20 5.09
CA ALA A 10 -24.12 -24.53 5.08
C ALA A 10 -24.26 -25.21 3.71
N VAL A 11 -25.43 -25.07 3.06
CA VAL A 11 -25.67 -25.57 1.70
C VAL A 11 -24.74 -24.88 0.70
N ALA A 12 -24.64 -23.55 0.74
CA ALA A 12 -23.74 -22.79 -0.14
C ALA A 12 -22.27 -23.19 0.06
N MET A 13 -21.82 -23.38 1.30
CA MET A 13 -20.47 -23.84 1.59
C MET A 13 -20.20 -25.26 1.06
N ASN A 14 -21.17 -26.16 1.14
CA ASN A 14 -21.04 -27.49 0.55
C ASN A 14 -20.95 -27.43 -0.98
N GLN A 15 -21.74 -26.57 -1.63
CA GLN A 15 -21.67 -26.38 -3.08
C GLN A 15 -20.30 -25.82 -3.54
N ILE A 16 -19.72 -24.88 -2.78
CA ILE A 16 -18.38 -24.35 -3.07
C ILE A 16 -17.32 -25.44 -2.92
N LYS A 17 -17.39 -26.27 -1.88
CA LYS A 17 -16.46 -27.39 -1.70
C LYS A 17 -16.57 -28.42 -2.82
N GLU A 18 -17.78 -28.78 -3.23
CA GLU A 18 -17.97 -29.70 -4.37
C GLU A 18 -17.42 -29.12 -5.67
N LEU A 19 -17.55 -27.80 -5.88
CA LEU A 19 -16.99 -27.12 -7.05
C LEU A 19 -15.46 -27.13 -7.00
N GLU A 20 -14.87 -26.82 -5.85
CA GLU A 20 -13.42 -26.90 -5.63
C GLU A 20 -12.88 -28.30 -5.93
N GLU A 21 -13.51 -29.34 -5.37
CA GLU A 21 -13.13 -30.74 -5.59
C GLU A 21 -13.22 -31.13 -7.07
N LYS A 22 -14.28 -30.71 -7.77
CA LYS A 22 -14.40 -30.91 -9.22
C LYS A 22 -13.28 -30.21 -9.97
N MET A 23 -13.00 -28.95 -9.67
CA MET A 23 -11.94 -28.19 -10.35
C MET A 23 -10.57 -28.84 -10.16
N ARG A 24 -10.24 -29.28 -8.94
CA ARG A 24 -8.99 -29.99 -8.63
C ARG A 24 -8.89 -31.37 -9.27
N LYS A 25 -10.02 -31.99 -9.62
CA LYS A 25 -10.05 -33.27 -10.33
C LYS A 25 -9.80 -33.12 -11.83
N TYR A 26 -10.22 -32.01 -12.44
CA TYR A 26 -10.13 -31.78 -13.88
C TYR A 26 -8.94 -30.90 -14.31
N SER A 27 -8.19 -30.36 -13.34
CA SER A 27 -6.96 -29.59 -13.59
C SER A 27 -5.87 -30.05 -12.64
N ASP A 28 -4.66 -30.23 -13.16
CA ASP A 28 -3.45 -30.49 -12.37
C ASP A 28 -2.91 -29.22 -11.68
N GLY A 29 -3.62 -28.10 -11.78
CA GLY A 29 -3.25 -26.81 -11.18
C GLY A 29 -2.10 -26.10 -11.89
N THR A 30 -1.70 -26.57 -13.07
CA THR A 30 -0.63 -25.93 -13.88
C THR A 30 -1.13 -24.76 -14.71
N ASP A 31 -2.43 -24.76 -15.04
CA ASP A 31 -3.08 -23.64 -15.74
C ASP A 31 -3.28 -22.46 -14.77
N ALA A 32 -2.69 -21.31 -15.10
CA ALA A 32 -2.74 -20.10 -14.30
C ALA A 32 -4.18 -19.60 -14.06
N PHE A 33 -5.06 -19.78 -15.04
CA PHE A 33 -6.47 -19.39 -14.94
C PHE A 33 -7.20 -20.24 -13.91
N VAL A 34 -6.99 -21.56 -13.94
CA VAL A 34 -7.64 -22.47 -12.99
C VAL A 34 -7.08 -22.29 -11.58
N LYS A 35 -5.78 -22.05 -11.46
CA LYS A 35 -5.12 -21.75 -10.19
C LYS A 35 -5.70 -20.49 -9.53
N ASP A 36 -5.87 -19.42 -10.30
CA ASP A 36 -6.35 -18.15 -9.79
C ASP A 36 -7.86 -18.19 -9.48
N LEU A 37 -8.65 -18.92 -10.27
CA LEU A 37 -10.06 -19.17 -9.95
C LEU A 37 -10.23 -19.99 -8.66
N LEU A 38 -9.34 -20.95 -8.39
CA LEU A 38 -9.30 -21.68 -7.11
C LEU A 38 -8.93 -20.76 -5.95
N ALA A 39 -8.07 -19.75 -6.18
CA ALA A 39 -7.71 -18.76 -5.15
C ALA A 39 -8.92 -17.89 -4.77
N ASP A 40 -9.73 -17.47 -5.75
CA ASP A 40 -10.97 -16.71 -5.48
C ASP A 40 -11.96 -17.53 -4.63
N LEU A 41 -12.15 -18.81 -4.98
CA LEU A 41 -13.07 -19.72 -4.29
C LEU A 41 -12.66 -19.98 -2.84
N THR A 42 -11.36 -20.20 -2.60
CA THR A 42 -10.81 -20.52 -1.27
C THR A 42 -10.52 -19.28 -0.42
N GLY A 43 -10.51 -18.09 -1.04
CA GLY A 43 -10.34 -16.80 -0.39
C GLY A 43 -11.66 -16.16 0.02
N GLN A 44 -11.94 -14.98 -0.53
CA GLN A 44 -13.03 -14.13 -0.06
C GLN A 44 -14.43 -14.73 -0.31
N VAL A 45 -14.58 -15.63 -1.29
CA VAL A 45 -15.84 -16.36 -1.50
C VAL A 45 -16.17 -17.23 -0.30
N GLN A 46 -15.20 -17.99 0.20
CA GLN A 46 -15.36 -18.82 1.38
C GLN A 46 -15.57 -17.96 2.64
N GLU A 47 -14.78 -16.90 2.82
CA GLU A 47 -14.95 -15.97 3.95
C GLU A 47 -16.35 -15.37 4.00
N ALA A 48 -16.86 -14.89 2.85
CA ALA A 48 -18.19 -14.31 2.74
C ALA A 48 -19.28 -15.24 3.26
N LEU A 49 -19.12 -16.55 3.08
CA LEU A 49 -20.09 -17.58 3.45
C LEU A 49 -19.88 -18.15 4.86
N THR A 50 -18.71 -17.93 5.47
CA THR A 50 -18.35 -18.51 6.78
C THR A 50 -18.97 -17.76 7.95
N ASN A 51 -19.26 -16.46 7.77
CA ASN A 51 -19.85 -15.61 8.81
C ASN A 51 -21.06 -14.83 8.27
N LYS A 52 -22.19 -14.95 8.96
CA LYS A 52 -23.45 -14.30 8.60
C LYS A 52 -23.36 -12.77 8.56
N ASP A 53 -22.57 -12.18 9.43
CA ASP A 53 -22.39 -10.73 9.49
C ASP A 53 -21.53 -10.23 8.33
N TRP A 54 -20.53 -11.02 7.91
CA TRP A 54 -19.74 -10.72 6.71
C TRP A 54 -20.57 -10.87 5.44
N PHE A 55 -21.36 -11.94 5.35
CA PHE A 55 -22.32 -12.11 4.26
C PHE A 55 -23.24 -10.90 4.14
N LYS A 56 -23.87 -10.49 5.25
CA LYS A 56 -24.79 -9.34 5.25
C LYS A 56 -24.11 -8.02 4.96
N LYS A 57 -22.91 -7.78 5.49
CA LYS A 57 -22.20 -6.51 5.29
C LYS A 57 -21.69 -6.34 3.86
N TRP A 58 -21.11 -7.38 3.28
CA TRP A 58 -20.43 -7.26 1.99
C TRP A 58 -20.61 -8.48 1.09
N GLY A 59 -20.72 -9.70 1.63
CA GLY A 59 -20.83 -10.93 0.82
C GLY A 59 -22.03 -10.94 -0.13
N VAL A 60 -23.18 -10.39 0.29
CA VAL A 60 -24.41 -10.28 -0.49
C VAL A 60 -24.26 -9.40 -1.75
N HIS A 61 -23.29 -8.48 -1.76
CA HIS A 61 -22.98 -7.63 -2.90
C HIS A 61 -21.78 -8.16 -3.70
N PHE A 62 -20.79 -8.69 -2.99
CA PHE A 62 -19.56 -9.23 -3.55
C PHE A 62 -19.81 -10.45 -4.44
N LEU A 63 -20.52 -11.47 -3.94
CA LEU A 63 -20.71 -12.73 -4.68
C LEU A 63 -21.43 -12.54 -6.03
N PRO A 64 -22.54 -11.76 -6.13
CA PRO A 64 -23.15 -11.47 -7.42
C PRO A 64 -22.24 -10.65 -8.35
N SER A 65 -21.45 -9.72 -7.81
CA SER A 65 -20.50 -8.93 -8.59
C SER A 65 -19.42 -9.81 -9.22
N LEU A 66 -18.78 -10.67 -8.42
CA LEU A 66 -17.76 -11.60 -8.89
C LEU A 66 -18.34 -12.61 -9.90
N THR A 67 -19.52 -13.17 -9.61
CA THR A 67 -20.21 -14.08 -10.54
C THR A 67 -20.50 -13.41 -11.88
N ARG A 68 -20.95 -12.16 -11.86
CA ARG A 68 -21.24 -11.40 -13.08
C ARG A 68 -19.99 -11.06 -13.87
N ALA A 69 -18.87 -10.79 -13.19
CA ALA A 69 -17.57 -10.56 -13.81
C ALA A 69 -17.09 -11.79 -14.58
N HIS A 70 -17.20 -13.00 -14.01
CA HIS A 70 -16.90 -14.24 -14.72
C HIS A 70 -17.85 -14.50 -15.89
N LEU A 71 -19.16 -14.28 -15.70
CA LEU A 71 -20.17 -14.53 -16.74
C LEU A 71 -19.95 -13.64 -17.97
N LEU A 72 -19.60 -12.38 -17.74
CA LEU A 72 -19.38 -11.39 -18.79
C LEU A 72 -17.91 -11.28 -19.22
N GLN A 73 -17.02 -12.07 -18.61
CA GLN A 73 -15.59 -12.11 -18.88
C GLN A 73 -14.95 -10.71 -18.86
N TYR A 74 -15.06 -10.02 -17.72
CA TYR A 74 -14.40 -8.74 -17.51
C TYR A 74 -13.76 -8.62 -16.13
N CYS A 75 -12.66 -7.87 -16.03
CA CYS A 75 -11.98 -7.58 -14.77
C CYS A 75 -12.71 -6.42 -14.06
N ASN A 76 -13.46 -6.75 -13.00
CA ASN A 76 -14.27 -5.77 -12.25
C ASN A 76 -13.57 -5.21 -11.00
N ASN A 77 -12.50 -5.85 -10.52
CA ASN A 77 -11.76 -5.45 -9.34
C ASN A 77 -10.31 -5.95 -9.44
N PHE A 78 -9.39 -5.41 -8.63
CA PHE A 78 -7.96 -5.75 -8.66
C PHE A 78 -7.54 -6.85 -7.68
N LYS A 79 -8.45 -7.28 -6.80
CA LYS A 79 -8.14 -8.08 -5.62
C LYS A 79 -8.32 -9.57 -5.86
N ASP A 80 -9.29 -9.94 -6.70
CA ASP A 80 -9.58 -11.32 -7.07
C ASP A 80 -8.72 -11.73 -8.28
N PRO A 81 -7.77 -12.70 -8.13
CA PRO A 81 -6.92 -13.14 -9.22
C PRO A 81 -7.66 -13.72 -10.42
N GLY A 82 -8.78 -14.43 -10.22
CA GLY A 82 -9.46 -15.14 -11.30
C GLY A 82 -10.06 -14.22 -12.37
N VAL A 83 -10.47 -13.00 -12.00
CA VAL A 83 -11.00 -12.02 -12.97
C VAL A 83 -9.90 -11.22 -13.69
N GLN A 84 -8.64 -11.26 -13.23
CA GLN A 84 -7.53 -10.53 -13.88
C GLN A 84 -7.19 -11.06 -15.27
N HIS A 85 -7.56 -12.30 -15.55
CA HIS A 85 -7.37 -12.92 -16.86
C HIS A 85 -8.32 -12.38 -17.93
N TYR A 86 -9.35 -11.63 -17.52
CA TYR A 86 -10.31 -11.03 -18.43
C TYR A 86 -9.97 -9.58 -18.74
N GLY A 87 -10.24 -9.17 -19.99
CA GLY A 87 -10.06 -7.76 -20.36
C GLY A 87 -8.63 -7.37 -20.73
N CYS A 88 -7.78 -8.31 -21.15
CA CYS A 88 -6.40 -8.06 -21.59
C CYS A 88 -6.28 -7.26 -22.91
N GLY A 89 -7.40 -6.81 -23.49
CA GLY A 89 -7.45 -6.04 -24.73
C GLY A 89 -7.39 -4.53 -24.47
N THR A 90 -6.75 -3.79 -25.38
CA THR A 90 -6.58 -2.33 -25.27
C THR A 90 -7.89 -1.58 -25.02
N LEU A 91 -8.98 -1.97 -25.68
CA LEU A 91 -10.30 -1.37 -25.50
C LEU A 91 -10.83 -1.51 -24.07
N PHE A 92 -10.68 -2.69 -23.46
CA PHE A 92 -11.17 -2.93 -22.11
C PHE A 92 -10.33 -2.18 -21.07
N SER A 93 -9.00 -2.17 -21.24
CA SER A 93 -8.10 -1.35 -20.44
C SER A 93 -8.47 0.13 -20.53
N THR A 94 -8.71 0.66 -21.73
CA THR A 94 -9.12 2.06 -21.93
C THR A 94 -10.46 2.37 -21.25
N ILE A 95 -11.48 1.53 -21.44
CA ILE A 95 -12.78 1.73 -20.80
C ILE A 95 -12.67 1.63 -19.28
N ARG A 96 -11.89 0.69 -18.76
CA ARG A 96 -11.63 0.57 -17.32
C ARG A 96 -10.94 1.81 -16.78
N ASP A 97 -9.90 2.30 -17.45
CA ASP A 97 -9.15 3.48 -17.02
C ASP A 97 -10.01 4.76 -17.11
N GLU A 98 -10.88 4.86 -18.11
CA GLU A 98 -11.90 5.91 -18.22
C GLU A 98 -12.96 5.79 -17.12
N MET A 99 -13.44 4.58 -16.81
CA MET A 99 -14.37 4.34 -15.71
C MET A 99 -13.74 4.61 -14.35
N ASP A 100 -12.46 4.31 -14.16
CA ASP A 100 -11.69 4.63 -12.97
C ASP A 100 -11.51 6.14 -12.82
N THR A 101 -11.23 6.84 -13.93
CA THR A 101 -11.22 8.31 -13.99
C THR A 101 -12.58 8.90 -13.61
N ILE A 102 -13.67 8.36 -14.17
CA ILE A 102 -15.03 8.80 -13.85
C ILE A 102 -15.37 8.50 -12.40
N PHE A 103 -15.05 7.30 -11.90
CA PHE A 103 -15.27 6.89 -10.52
C PHE A 103 -14.51 7.80 -9.54
N CYS A 104 -13.26 8.14 -9.86
CA CYS A 104 -12.48 9.11 -9.12
C CYS A 104 -13.07 10.52 -9.16
N SER A 105 -13.80 10.87 -10.22
CA SER A 105 -14.51 12.14 -10.34
C SER A 105 -15.87 12.17 -9.64
N LEU A 106 -16.38 11.01 -9.16
CA LEU A 106 -17.63 10.97 -8.43
C LEU A 106 -17.46 11.56 -7.01
N PRO A 107 -18.46 12.30 -6.51
CA PRO A 107 -18.43 12.77 -5.14
C PRO A 107 -18.49 11.59 -4.17
N ALA A 108 -17.72 11.68 -3.09
CA ALA A 108 -17.64 10.64 -2.06
C ALA A 108 -19.03 10.17 -1.60
N PRO A 109 -19.24 8.86 -1.38
CA PRO A 109 -20.50 8.37 -0.83
C PRO A 109 -20.76 9.05 0.51
N LYS A 110 -21.98 9.56 0.69
CA LYS A 110 -22.38 10.25 1.92
C LYS A 110 -22.19 9.31 3.11
N PRO A 111 -21.31 9.63 4.08
CA PRO A 111 -21.05 8.74 5.20
C PRO A 111 -22.33 8.57 6.03
N SER A 112 -22.58 7.33 6.45
CA SER A 112 -23.70 6.98 7.33
C SER A 112 -23.53 7.51 8.76
N GLN A 113 -22.37 8.10 9.07
CA GLN A 113 -22.14 8.94 10.24
C GLN A 113 -21.82 10.37 9.82
N GLN A 114 -22.48 11.34 10.46
CA GLN A 114 -22.29 12.76 10.23
C GLN A 114 -20.94 13.23 10.79
N THR A 115 -19.85 12.88 10.11
CA THR A 115 -18.56 13.57 10.25
C THR A 115 -18.25 14.17 8.89
N GLY A 116 -18.49 15.48 8.77
CA GLY A 116 -18.54 16.21 7.50
C GLY A 116 -17.19 16.39 6.80
N ALA A 117 -16.60 15.32 6.29
CA ALA A 117 -15.44 15.39 5.41
C ALA A 117 -15.59 14.45 4.22
N THR A 118 -15.41 15.01 3.02
CA THR A 118 -15.34 14.31 1.74
C THR A 118 -14.04 13.53 1.63
N ILE A 119 -14.14 12.22 1.41
CA ILE A 119 -12.99 11.35 1.12
C ILE A 119 -12.77 11.34 -0.40
N ASP A 120 -11.64 11.86 -0.87
CA ASP A 120 -11.23 11.84 -2.28
C ASP A 120 -10.72 10.43 -2.66
N MET A 121 -11.02 9.93 -3.86
CA MET A 121 -10.54 8.63 -4.33
C MET A 121 -9.05 8.64 -4.70
N THR A 122 -8.46 9.81 -4.98
CA THR A 122 -7.00 9.97 -5.20
C THR A 122 -6.18 9.55 -4.00
N VAL A 123 -6.83 9.44 -2.83
CA VAL A 123 -6.24 8.88 -1.63
C VAL A 123 -5.74 7.47 -1.89
N PHE A 124 -6.46 6.61 -2.62
CA PHE A 124 -6.09 5.21 -2.88
C PHE A 124 -4.93 5.00 -3.86
N HIS A 125 -4.45 6.07 -4.51
CA HIS A 125 -3.46 6.01 -5.59
C HIS A 125 -2.08 6.60 -5.20
N ASN A 126 -1.76 6.71 -3.90
CA ASN A 126 -0.45 7.21 -3.49
C ASN A 126 0.57 6.08 -3.29
N ALA A 127 1.19 5.69 -4.40
CA ALA A 127 2.17 4.62 -4.60
C ALA A 127 3.56 4.81 -3.96
N ASP A 128 3.75 5.84 -3.12
CA ASP A 128 5.07 6.38 -2.75
C ASP A 128 5.75 5.71 -1.55
N GLY A 129 5.34 4.49 -1.16
CA GLY A 129 6.10 3.72 -0.16
C GLY A 129 6.06 4.22 1.28
N GLY A 130 5.24 5.24 1.55
CA GLY A 130 5.09 5.81 2.87
C GLY A 130 6.20 6.80 3.23
N CYS A 131 5.87 8.05 3.58
CA CYS A 131 6.86 9.05 4.01
C CYS A 131 6.39 9.88 5.20
N PHE A 132 7.34 10.41 5.97
CA PHE A 132 7.13 11.29 7.12
C PHE A 132 7.33 12.75 6.74
N HIS A 133 6.57 13.64 7.37
CA HIS A 133 6.85 15.08 7.33
C HIS A 133 8.05 15.42 8.23
N GLY A 134 8.94 16.29 7.75
CA GLY A 134 10.19 16.65 8.45
C GLY A 134 10.02 17.31 9.82
N GLY A 135 8.84 17.86 10.11
CA GLY A 135 8.47 18.47 11.38
C GLY A 135 8.07 17.49 12.50
N CYS A 136 7.90 16.21 12.20
CA CYS A 136 7.56 15.22 13.22
C CYS A 136 8.76 14.91 14.14
N LEU A 137 8.49 14.41 15.34
CA LEU A 137 9.48 14.05 16.34
C LEU A 137 9.69 12.53 16.39
N VAL A 138 10.91 12.07 16.14
CA VAL A 138 11.31 10.67 16.28
C VAL A 138 12.05 10.44 17.61
N ARG A 139 11.80 9.31 18.26
CA ARG A 139 12.44 8.92 19.53
C ARG A 139 13.71 8.11 19.30
N LEU A 140 14.79 8.50 19.98
CA LEU A 140 16.07 7.80 20.00
C LEU A 140 16.15 6.83 21.19
N MET A 141 17.08 5.88 21.13
CA MET A 141 17.29 4.89 22.21
C MET A 141 17.71 5.48 23.55
N ASN A 142 18.32 6.67 23.56
CA ASN A 142 18.70 7.36 24.80
C ASN A 142 17.53 8.11 25.46
N GLY A 143 16.31 7.95 24.95
CA GLY A 143 15.09 8.58 25.47
C GLY A 143 14.84 10.01 24.96
N THR A 144 15.78 10.62 24.23
CA THR A 144 15.57 11.94 23.63
C THR A 144 14.80 11.85 22.32
N THR A 145 14.30 12.99 21.85
CA THR A 145 13.60 13.11 20.57
C THR A 145 14.35 14.03 19.62
N LYS A 146 14.22 13.79 18.32
CA LYS A 146 14.78 14.63 17.25
C LYS A 146 13.72 14.91 16.20
N LEU A 147 13.77 16.07 15.55
CA LEU A 147 12.96 16.30 14.35
C LEU A 147 13.38 15.33 13.24
N ILE A 148 12.42 14.78 12.50
CA ILE A 148 12.65 13.86 11.38
C ILE A 148 13.68 14.43 10.39
N LYS A 149 13.56 15.72 10.03
CA LYS A 149 14.49 16.38 9.10
C LYS A 149 15.94 16.49 9.60
N ASN A 150 16.16 16.30 10.91
CA ASN A 150 17.48 16.40 11.56
C ASN A 150 18.11 15.03 11.82
N VAL A 151 17.43 13.93 11.52
CA VAL A 151 17.96 12.57 11.63
C VAL A 151 19.16 12.39 10.70
N LYS A 152 20.17 11.65 11.15
CA LYS A 152 21.39 11.38 10.40
C LYS A 152 21.76 9.89 10.48
N PRO A 153 22.51 9.38 9.49
CA PRO A 153 23.15 8.08 9.61
C PRO A 153 23.93 7.94 10.93
N GLY A 154 23.85 6.77 11.55
CA GLY A 154 24.42 6.50 12.87
C GLY A 154 23.49 6.78 14.06
N ASP A 155 22.38 7.50 13.89
CA ASP A 155 21.38 7.66 14.95
C ASP A 155 20.76 6.30 15.31
N ARG A 156 20.60 6.00 16.61
CA ARG A 156 19.95 4.77 17.10
C ARG A 156 18.50 5.02 17.51
N MET A 157 17.59 4.35 16.83
CA MET A 157 16.15 4.56 16.94
C MET A 157 15.48 3.65 17.96
N ALA A 158 14.53 4.20 18.71
CA ALA A 158 13.57 3.41 19.48
C ALA A 158 12.53 2.78 18.54
N PRO A 159 11.93 1.62 18.89
CA PRO A 159 12.07 0.93 20.18
C PRO A 159 13.16 -0.16 20.20
N HIS A 160 13.67 -0.57 19.03
CA HIS A 160 14.50 -1.77 18.90
C HIS A 160 16.01 -1.51 18.76
N GLY A 161 16.43 -0.25 18.75
CA GLY A 161 17.85 0.11 18.68
C GLY A 161 18.49 0.00 17.30
N GLY A 162 17.68 -0.05 16.24
CA GLY A 162 18.15 0.02 14.87
C GLY A 162 18.90 1.33 14.61
N MET A 163 20.10 1.20 14.04
CA MET A 163 20.92 2.32 13.59
C MET A 163 20.49 2.73 12.18
N VAL A 164 20.35 4.04 11.96
CA VAL A 164 20.07 4.56 10.62
C VAL A 164 21.27 4.36 9.72
N ASN A 165 21.11 3.58 8.66
CA ASN A 165 22.10 3.47 7.58
C ASN A 165 21.86 4.56 6.53
N TYR A 166 20.59 4.74 6.13
CA TYR A 166 20.20 5.70 5.10
C TYR A 166 19.06 6.60 5.57
N VAL A 167 19.18 7.89 5.27
CA VAL A 167 18.11 8.89 5.33
C VAL A 167 17.72 9.23 3.91
N VAL A 168 16.50 8.87 3.53
CA VAL A 168 15.94 9.15 2.20
C VAL A 168 15.14 10.45 2.26
N LYS A 169 15.50 11.42 1.42
CA LYS A 169 14.79 12.70 1.28
C LYS A 169 14.16 12.78 -0.09
N THR A 170 12.83 12.86 -0.15
CA THR A 170 12.12 13.02 -1.42
C THR A 170 11.61 14.44 -1.55
N LYS A 171 12.04 15.17 -2.58
CA LYS A 171 11.59 16.54 -2.84
C LYS A 171 10.15 16.54 -3.31
N CYS A 172 9.33 17.38 -2.69
CA CYS A 172 7.93 17.53 -3.06
C CYS A 172 7.79 18.47 -4.26
N GLN A 173 7.10 18.02 -5.30
CA GLN A 173 6.72 18.89 -6.40
C GLN A 173 5.84 20.03 -5.86
N ASN A 174 6.05 21.26 -6.36
CA ASN A 174 5.32 22.46 -5.92
C ASN A 174 5.45 22.80 -4.42
N LYS A 175 6.40 22.19 -3.69
CA LYS A 175 6.58 22.40 -2.23
C LYS A 175 5.34 22.04 -1.40
N THR A 176 4.57 21.06 -1.85
CA THR A 176 3.36 20.58 -1.19
C THR A 176 3.30 19.06 -1.20
N ALA A 177 2.70 18.46 -0.17
CA ALA A 177 2.45 17.02 -0.12
C ALA A 177 1.05 16.71 0.43
N LYS A 178 0.41 15.66 -0.10
CA LYS A 178 -0.84 15.10 0.43
C LYS A 178 -0.51 14.20 1.64
N MET A 179 -0.88 14.64 2.83
CA MET A 179 -0.53 14.00 4.10
C MET A 179 -1.76 13.89 5.00
N VAL A 180 -1.76 12.92 5.90
CA VAL A 180 -2.73 12.84 6.99
C VAL A 180 -2.11 13.30 8.30
N ILE A 181 -2.94 13.87 9.18
CA ILE A 181 -2.55 14.31 10.50
C ILE A 181 -3.32 13.46 11.52
N ILE A 182 -2.58 12.73 12.36
CA ILE A 182 -3.16 11.93 13.45
C ILE A 182 -3.16 12.80 14.73
N ASN A 183 -4.12 12.54 15.63
CA ASN A 183 -4.41 13.37 16.82
C ASN A 183 -3.20 13.71 17.72
N ASN A 184 -2.14 12.90 17.71
CA ASN A 184 -0.88 13.10 18.42
C ASN A 184 0.13 14.00 17.67
N GLY A 185 -0.28 14.62 16.57
CA GLY A 185 0.56 15.46 15.73
C GLY A 185 1.47 14.69 14.77
N LEU A 186 1.29 13.38 14.60
CA LEU A 186 1.97 12.63 13.54
C LEU A 186 1.45 13.09 12.18
N ILE A 187 2.35 13.59 11.34
CA ILE A 187 2.07 14.00 9.96
C ILE A 187 2.80 13.05 9.01
N ILE A 188 2.04 12.29 8.25
CA ILE A 188 2.53 11.12 7.51
C ILE A 188 1.70 10.89 6.25
N THR A 189 2.23 10.20 5.24
CA THR A 189 1.41 9.84 4.07
C THR A 189 0.34 8.82 4.45
N ALA A 190 -0.77 8.87 3.74
CA ALA A 190 -1.99 8.12 4.08
C ALA A 190 -1.83 6.59 4.11
N TRP A 191 -0.82 6.06 3.40
CA TRP A 191 -0.52 4.63 3.25
C TRP A 191 0.78 4.19 3.90
N HIS A 192 1.39 5.01 4.76
CA HIS A 192 2.54 4.58 5.53
C HIS A 192 2.05 3.75 6.72
N PRO A 193 2.35 2.43 6.81
CA PRO A 193 1.85 1.59 7.89
C PRO A 193 2.31 2.06 9.27
N ILE A 194 1.36 2.16 10.19
CA ILE A 194 1.60 2.49 11.59
C ILE A 194 1.11 1.35 12.49
N ARG A 195 1.68 1.22 13.68
CA ARG A 195 1.33 0.18 14.65
C ARG A 195 0.57 0.79 15.83
N LEU A 196 -0.69 0.41 15.99
CA LEU A 196 -1.54 0.74 17.13
C LEU A 196 -2.09 -0.55 17.73
N ASP A 197 -2.09 -0.68 19.05
CA ASP A 197 -2.55 -1.89 19.76
C ASP A 197 -1.96 -3.19 19.19
N GLN A 198 -0.66 -3.15 18.81
CA GLN A 198 0.10 -4.25 18.21
C GLN A 198 -0.37 -4.69 16.80
N GLN A 199 -1.22 -3.91 16.14
CA GLN A 199 -1.70 -4.18 14.78
C GLN A 199 -1.21 -3.11 13.81
N TRP A 200 -0.81 -3.54 12.61
CA TRP A 200 -0.50 -2.63 11.50
C TRP A 200 -1.79 -2.07 10.92
N ILE A 201 -1.86 -0.76 10.79
CA ILE A 201 -3.01 -0.01 10.30
C ILE A 201 -2.54 1.04 9.29
N MET A 202 -3.34 1.29 8.26
CA MET A 202 -3.11 2.43 7.36
C MET A 202 -3.71 3.70 7.95
N PRO A 203 -2.96 4.81 8.05
CA PRO A 203 -3.45 6.07 8.59
C PRO A 203 -4.75 6.58 7.94
N CYS A 204 -4.96 6.33 6.65
CA CYS A 204 -6.20 6.68 5.92
C CYS A 204 -7.47 6.03 6.48
N SER A 205 -7.35 4.95 7.27
CA SER A 205 -8.48 4.29 7.93
C SER A 205 -8.88 4.95 9.26
N LEU A 206 -8.05 5.85 9.80
CA LEU A 206 -8.24 6.48 11.10
C LEU A 206 -8.76 7.91 11.03
N VAL A 207 -8.49 8.60 9.92
CA VAL A 207 -8.84 10.01 9.73
C VAL A 207 -9.46 10.24 8.36
N SER A 208 -10.22 11.32 8.25
CA SER A 208 -10.64 11.85 6.96
C SER A 208 -9.42 12.05 6.06
N GLY A 209 -9.55 11.76 4.77
CA GLY A 209 -8.43 11.62 3.83
C GLY A 209 -7.37 12.74 3.85
N PRO A 210 -6.20 12.50 3.24
CA PRO A 210 -5.07 13.43 3.25
C PRO A 210 -5.45 14.84 2.81
N THR A 211 -4.86 15.80 3.49
CA THR A 211 -4.90 17.21 3.17
C THR A 211 -3.59 17.61 2.49
N GLU A 212 -3.66 18.56 1.56
CA GLU A 212 -2.46 19.17 1.00
C GLU A 212 -1.83 20.10 2.03
N ILE A 213 -0.57 19.86 2.37
CA ILE A 213 0.19 20.68 3.32
C ILE A 213 1.45 21.22 2.65
N SER A 214 1.90 22.40 3.10
CA SER A 214 3.21 22.91 2.70
C SER A 214 4.31 21.98 3.22
N CYS A 215 5.12 21.47 2.31
CA CYS A 215 6.12 20.46 2.58
C CYS A 215 7.17 20.52 1.47
N GLU A 216 8.40 20.92 1.80
CA GLU A 216 9.47 20.95 0.79
C GLU A 216 10.00 19.54 0.50
N GLU A 217 10.09 18.71 1.53
CA GLU A 217 10.66 17.38 1.47
C GLU A 217 9.96 16.43 2.45
N VAL A 218 9.88 15.17 2.06
CA VAL A 218 9.41 14.08 2.90
C VAL A 218 10.53 13.10 3.14
N TYR A 219 10.45 12.36 4.25
CA TYR A 219 11.55 11.56 4.74
C TYR A 219 11.13 10.10 4.96
N ASN A 220 12.05 9.18 4.71
CA ASN A 220 11.98 7.79 5.18
C ASN A 220 13.40 7.31 5.53
N PHE A 221 13.51 6.19 6.23
CA PHE A 221 14.78 5.68 6.75
C PHE A 221 14.99 4.23 6.32
N ALA A 222 16.24 3.80 6.26
CA ALA A 222 16.61 2.40 6.28
C ALA A 222 17.49 2.14 7.49
N LEU A 223 17.07 1.18 8.32
CA LEU A 223 17.79 0.77 9.52
C LEU A 223 18.60 -0.51 9.25
N ASP A 224 19.60 -0.77 10.08
CA ASP A 224 20.35 -2.03 10.08
C ASP A 224 19.56 -3.22 10.67
N GLN A 225 18.64 -2.95 11.60
CA GLN A 225 17.78 -3.95 12.24
C GLN A 225 16.48 -3.33 12.76
N GLY A 226 15.51 -4.18 13.11
CA GLY A 226 14.23 -3.80 13.73
C GLY A 226 13.24 -3.14 12.78
N HIS A 227 13.73 -2.25 11.91
CA HIS A 227 13.00 -1.59 10.82
C HIS A 227 11.69 -0.91 11.22
N THR A 228 11.65 -0.39 12.44
CA THR A 228 10.58 0.48 12.94
C THR A 228 11.16 1.65 13.71
N VAL A 229 10.40 2.75 13.73
CA VAL A 229 10.73 3.99 14.44
C VAL A 229 9.51 4.49 15.20
N VAL A 230 9.69 5.07 16.39
CA VAL A 230 8.61 5.75 17.11
C VAL A 230 8.59 7.23 16.74
N VAL A 231 7.54 7.67 16.04
CA VAL A 231 7.33 9.05 15.58
C VAL A 231 6.07 9.61 16.23
N ASN A 232 6.19 10.71 16.98
CA ASN A 232 5.12 11.31 17.76
C ASN A 232 4.38 10.28 18.63
N ASP A 233 5.10 9.35 19.26
CA ASP A 233 4.54 8.26 20.10
C ASP A 233 3.82 7.12 19.37
N ILE A 234 3.78 7.12 18.04
CA ILE A 234 3.29 6.00 17.24
C ILE A 234 4.47 5.30 16.58
N GLU A 235 4.44 3.97 16.57
CA GLU A 235 5.44 3.19 15.87
C GLU A 235 5.09 3.06 14.39
N CYS A 236 6.08 3.31 13.53
CA CYS A 236 5.95 3.37 12.09
C CYS A 236 7.02 2.48 11.45
N VAL A 237 6.72 1.92 10.28
CA VAL A 237 7.65 1.06 9.56
C VAL A 237 8.72 1.87 8.81
N THR A 238 9.91 1.30 8.59
CA THR A 238 10.95 1.89 7.75
C THR A 238 11.21 1.06 6.50
N LEU A 239 12.06 1.53 5.58
CA LEU A 239 12.45 0.79 4.39
C LEU A 239 13.25 -0.48 4.73
N GLY A 240 13.15 -1.48 3.85
CA GLY A 240 13.86 -2.76 3.95
C GLY A 240 13.33 -3.68 5.05
N HIS A 241 12.12 -3.44 5.56
CA HIS A 241 11.64 -4.04 6.80
C HIS A 241 11.41 -5.57 6.78
N GLY A 242 11.21 -6.19 5.62
CA GLY A 242 11.06 -7.64 5.50
C GLY A 242 9.72 -8.22 5.99
N PHE A 243 8.92 -7.47 6.77
CA PHE A 243 7.59 -7.87 7.26
C PHE A 243 6.64 -8.38 6.16
N LYS A 244 5.78 -9.33 6.52
CA LYS A 244 4.98 -10.14 5.58
C LYS A 244 3.47 -10.02 5.80
N GLU A 245 3.06 -9.40 6.90
CA GLU A 245 1.67 -9.14 7.25
C GLU A 245 1.04 -8.20 6.22
N ASP A 246 -0.23 -8.43 5.86
CA ASP A 246 -0.83 -7.86 4.65
C ASP A 246 -0.84 -6.33 4.59
N VAL A 247 -0.99 -5.65 5.73
CA VAL A 247 -1.01 -4.18 5.78
C VAL A 247 0.38 -3.57 5.57
N VAL A 248 1.43 -4.21 6.06
CA VAL A 248 2.79 -3.65 6.04
C VAL A 248 3.65 -4.21 4.92
N ARG A 249 3.29 -5.37 4.35
CA ARG A 249 4.03 -6.01 3.27
C ARG A 249 4.09 -5.10 2.04
N HIS A 250 5.29 -4.87 1.52
CA HIS A 250 5.49 -4.15 0.27
C HIS A 250 6.46 -4.89 -0.66
N ASN A 251 6.11 -5.02 -1.94
CA ASN A 251 6.85 -5.82 -2.93
C ASN A 251 8.25 -5.27 -3.26
N TYR A 252 8.47 -3.97 -3.03
CA TYR A 252 9.74 -3.30 -3.25
C TYR A 252 10.33 -2.71 -1.96
N TYR A 253 9.73 -1.64 -1.42
CA TYR A 253 10.15 -0.96 -0.17
C TYR A 253 10.30 -1.86 1.07
N GLY A 254 9.64 -3.01 1.12
CA GLY A 254 9.76 -3.98 2.21
C GLY A 254 10.83 -5.05 1.99
N THR A 255 11.72 -4.89 1.01
CA THR A 255 12.67 -5.93 0.59
C THR A 255 14.11 -5.44 0.57
N GLN A 256 15.06 -6.36 0.47
CA GLN A 256 16.48 -6.03 0.31
C GLN A 256 16.75 -5.20 -0.96
N ARG A 257 15.88 -5.28 -1.98
CA ARG A 257 16.06 -4.54 -3.24
C ARG A 257 16.13 -3.03 -3.04
N VAL A 258 15.29 -2.46 -2.17
CA VAL A 258 15.39 -1.01 -1.89
C VAL A 258 16.70 -0.67 -1.20
N ILE A 259 17.22 -1.55 -0.34
CA ILE A 259 18.50 -1.31 0.35
C ILE A 259 19.67 -1.34 -0.63
N ASP A 260 19.65 -2.25 -1.61
CA ASP A 260 20.69 -2.34 -2.63
C ASP A 260 20.64 -1.14 -3.58
N ASP A 261 19.45 -0.69 -3.99
CA ASP A 261 19.27 0.51 -4.79
C ASP A 261 19.73 1.78 -4.03
N LEU A 262 19.39 1.90 -2.74
CA LEU A 262 19.85 3.01 -1.89
C LEU A 262 21.38 3.01 -1.72
N ARG A 263 22.01 1.85 -1.57
CA ARG A 263 23.47 1.74 -1.52
C ARG A 263 24.12 2.27 -2.79
N GLN A 264 23.56 1.95 -3.95
CA GLN A 264 24.08 2.42 -5.23
C GLN A 264 23.91 3.93 -5.39
N LEU A 265 22.73 4.47 -5.06
CA LEU A 265 22.47 5.90 -5.09
C LEU A 265 23.35 6.69 -4.12
N ASP A 266 23.56 6.17 -2.91
CA ASP A 266 24.45 6.81 -1.93
C ASP A 266 25.87 6.92 -2.48
N PHE A 267 26.39 5.84 -3.06
CA PHE A 267 27.70 5.82 -3.70
C PHE A 267 27.84 6.87 -4.81
N GLU A 268 26.83 7.02 -5.65
CA GLU A 268 26.85 7.99 -6.76
C GLU A 268 26.73 9.45 -6.32
N GLN A 269 26.01 9.71 -5.22
CA GLN A 269 25.85 11.06 -4.71
C GLN A 269 27.12 11.52 -3.99
N ASN A 270 27.36 11.03 -2.76
CA ASN A 270 28.50 11.45 -1.95
C ASN A 270 28.86 10.46 -0.82
N ASN A 271 28.24 9.29 -0.79
CA ASN A 271 28.43 8.22 0.19
C ASN A 271 28.31 8.71 1.64
N SER A 272 27.36 9.60 1.89
CA SER A 272 27.11 10.20 3.22
C SER A 272 26.07 9.46 4.03
N GLY A 273 25.32 8.54 3.40
CA GLY A 273 24.11 7.92 3.94
C GLY A 273 22.88 8.83 3.89
N ILE A 274 22.96 10.02 3.31
CA ILE A 274 21.81 10.91 3.04
C ILE A 274 21.58 10.91 1.55
N ILE A 275 20.44 10.38 1.12
CA ILE A 275 20.10 10.16 -0.28
C ILE A 275 18.96 11.08 -0.67
N GLU A 276 19.20 11.95 -1.64
CA GLU A 276 18.15 12.75 -2.26
C GLU A 276 17.50 11.97 -3.41
N VAL A 277 16.17 11.87 -3.38
CA VAL A 277 15.35 11.20 -4.39
C VAL A 277 14.43 12.24 -5.04
N THR A 278 14.38 12.22 -6.36
CA THR A 278 13.43 13.00 -7.18
C THR A 278 12.50 12.05 -7.92
N GLU A 279 11.40 12.58 -8.47
CA GLU A 279 10.46 11.77 -9.27
C GLU A 279 11.15 11.06 -10.44
N GLU A 280 12.21 11.66 -10.99
CA GLU A 280 12.99 11.11 -12.09
C GLU A 280 13.75 9.83 -11.70
N VAL A 281 14.04 9.61 -10.42
CA VAL A 281 14.73 8.43 -9.89
C VAL A 281 13.76 7.28 -9.65
N LEU A 282 12.46 7.55 -9.48
CA LEU A 282 11.46 6.53 -9.17
C LEU A 282 11.10 5.71 -10.42
N ILE A 283 11.22 4.38 -10.34
CA ILE A 283 10.73 3.46 -11.37
C ILE A 283 9.34 2.97 -10.97
N ARG A 284 8.32 3.45 -11.66
CA ARG A 284 6.93 3.02 -11.45
C ARG A 284 6.50 1.97 -12.45
N ASN A 285 5.73 1.00 -11.98
CA ASN A 285 5.03 0.07 -12.85
C ASN A 285 3.96 0.84 -13.65
N LYS A 286 3.98 0.74 -14.98
CA LYS A 286 3.10 1.52 -15.86
C LYS A 286 1.60 1.24 -15.68
N HIS A 287 1.24 0.08 -15.15
CA HIS A 287 -0.15 -0.33 -14.99
C HIS A 287 -0.70 -0.03 -13.59
N SER A 288 0.11 -0.20 -12.55
CA SER A 288 -0.33 -0.03 -11.16
C SER A 288 0.13 1.31 -10.53
N GLY A 289 1.04 2.03 -11.17
CA GLY A 289 1.66 3.24 -10.62
C GLY A 289 2.62 3.00 -9.45
N LEU A 290 2.68 1.77 -8.93
CA LEU A 290 3.50 1.38 -7.78
C LEU A 290 4.99 1.52 -8.08
N VAL A 291 5.76 2.04 -7.11
CA VAL A 291 7.21 2.06 -7.22
C VAL A 291 7.77 0.64 -7.09
N THR A 292 8.61 0.28 -8.06
CA THR A 292 9.20 -1.07 -8.22
C THR A 292 10.73 -1.07 -8.20
N GLY A 293 11.34 0.11 -8.15
CA GLY A 293 12.78 0.30 -8.19
C GLY A 293 13.15 1.77 -8.11
N LEU A 294 14.44 2.02 -7.89
CA LEU A 294 15.05 3.32 -8.08
C LEU A 294 16.09 3.19 -9.21
N ARG A 295 16.12 4.13 -10.15
CA ARG A 295 17.12 4.17 -11.22
C ARG A 295 18.17 5.24 -10.95
N LEU A 296 19.39 4.95 -11.38
CA LEU A 296 20.45 5.93 -11.44
C LEU A 296 20.15 6.92 -12.56
N ILE A 297 20.46 8.19 -12.33
CA ILE A 297 20.41 9.21 -13.37
C ILE A 297 21.86 9.46 -13.78
N ASP A 298 22.23 8.98 -14.96
CA ASP A 298 23.55 9.30 -15.52
C ASP A 298 23.70 10.82 -15.63
N ALA A 299 24.70 11.36 -14.94
CA ALA A 299 25.03 12.79 -14.95
C ALA A 299 25.38 13.35 -16.36
N GLN A 300 25.43 12.51 -17.39
CA GLN A 300 25.75 12.90 -18.77
C GLN A 300 24.55 13.44 -19.58
N HIS A 301 23.31 13.34 -19.10
CA HIS A 301 22.13 13.84 -19.84
C HIS A 301 21.73 15.29 -19.55
N GLN A 302 22.37 15.98 -18.61
CA GLN A 302 22.09 17.40 -18.33
C GLN A 302 22.77 18.38 -19.31
N SER A 303 23.62 17.90 -20.22
CA SER A 303 24.38 18.78 -21.15
C SER A 303 23.75 18.98 -22.53
N GLN A 304 22.55 18.45 -22.81
CA GLN A 304 21.94 18.55 -24.16
C GLN A 304 20.65 19.39 -24.25
N ILE A 305 20.29 20.15 -23.20
CA ILE A 305 19.20 21.13 -23.29
C ILE A 305 19.73 22.52 -22.94
N ILE A 306 20.70 23.00 -23.72
CA ILE A 306 20.92 24.43 -23.96
C ILE A 306 21.39 24.56 -25.42
N VAL A 307 20.45 24.69 -26.36
CA VAL A 307 20.45 25.67 -27.48
C VAL A 307 18.99 25.93 -27.84
#